data_AF-A0AAE7G5W5-F1
#
_entry.id   AF-A0AAE7G5W5-F1
#
_cell.length_a   1.000
_cell.length_b   1.000
_cell.length_c   1.000
_cell.angle_alpha   90.00
_cell.angle_beta   90.00
_cell.angle_gamma   90.00
#
_symmetry.space_group_name_H-M   'P 1'
#
loop_
_entity.id
_entity.type
_entity.pdbx_description
1 polymer ?
#
loop_
_entity_poly.entity_id
_entity_poly.type
_entity_poly.pdbx_seq_one_letter_code
_entity_poly.pdbx_strand_id
1 'polypeptide(L)'
;MARSSKSLQIKKRKKYTNFTKGFFGRKKNCFKLSKQYYLKSLNKRYISIKNKKRIFSEKKNILINFIFRIYYGISYNKLFFLLKSNYCKINKLKIIYILLKTTF
;
A
#
# COMPACT_ATOMS: atom_id res chain seq x y z
N MET A 1 43.65 -22.69 19.75
CA MET A 1 42.28 -22.26 19.39
C MET A 1 41.38 -23.49 19.33
N ALA A 2 40.19 -23.47 19.93
CA ALA A 2 39.27 -24.62 19.94
C ALA A 2 38.35 -24.63 18.70
N ARG A 3 38.15 -25.80 18.09
CA ARG A 3 37.28 -25.97 16.91
C ARG A 3 35.81 -26.01 17.34
N SER A 4 35.06 -24.96 17.04
CA SER A 4 33.61 -24.90 17.34
C SER A 4 32.75 -25.33 16.14
N SER A 5 31.61 -25.96 16.41
CA SER A 5 30.68 -26.43 15.37
C SER A 5 29.66 -25.35 14.96
N LYS A 6 29.27 -25.33 13.67
CA LYS A 6 28.36 -24.30 13.09
C LYS A 6 26.88 -24.74 13.04
N SER A 7 26.52 -25.86 13.64
CA SER A 7 25.18 -26.49 13.52
C SER A 7 24.04 -25.56 13.95
N LEU A 8 24.22 -24.82 15.06
CA LEU A 8 23.26 -23.84 15.56
C LEU A 8 23.03 -22.68 14.56
N GLN A 9 24.06 -22.24 13.84
CA GLN A 9 23.96 -21.16 12.87
C GLN A 9 23.16 -21.59 11.63
N ILE A 10 23.22 -22.87 11.25
CA ILE A 10 22.45 -23.44 10.13
C ILE A 10 20.96 -23.44 10.46
N LYS A 11 20.58 -23.76 11.71
CA LYS A 11 19.17 -23.75 12.15
C LYS A 11 18.52 -22.37 11.95
N LYS A 12 19.27 -21.27 12.14
CA LYS A 12 18.78 -19.88 11.94
C LYS A 12 18.38 -19.58 10.48
N ARG A 13 18.82 -20.37 9.51
CA ARG A 13 18.48 -20.20 8.08
C ARG A 13 17.00 -20.46 7.78
N LYS A 14 16.34 -21.31 8.59
CA LYS A 14 14.92 -21.67 8.43
C LYS A 14 13.97 -20.46 8.49
N LYS A 15 14.36 -19.34 9.11
CA LYS A 15 13.53 -18.12 9.13
C LYS A 15 13.22 -17.62 7.72
N TYR A 16 14.20 -17.67 6.82
CA TYR A 16 14.04 -17.12 5.47
C TYR A 16 13.10 -17.98 4.64
N THR A 17 13.25 -19.31 4.71
CA THR A 17 12.34 -20.24 4.03
C THR A 17 10.91 -20.09 4.54
N ASN A 18 10.72 -19.82 5.83
CA ASN A 18 9.40 -19.54 6.40
C ASN A 18 8.76 -18.27 5.85
N PHE A 19 9.50 -17.17 5.71
CA PHE A 19 8.98 -15.94 5.12
C PHE A 19 8.72 -16.04 3.61
N THR A 20 9.40 -16.94 2.92
CA THR A 20 9.22 -17.17 1.48
C THR A 20 8.22 -18.27 1.15
N LYS A 21 7.47 -18.79 2.14
CA LYS A 21 6.37 -19.73 1.88
C LYS A 21 5.38 -19.08 0.91
N GLY A 22 5.12 -19.73 -0.22
CA GLY A 22 4.28 -19.19 -1.30
C GLY A 22 5.04 -18.53 -2.45
N PHE A 23 6.37 -18.36 -2.36
CA PHE A 23 7.15 -17.91 -3.53
C PHE A 23 7.20 -19.00 -4.60
N PHE A 24 7.17 -18.59 -5.86
CA PHE A 24 7.18 -19.50 -7.00
C PHE A 24 8.52 -20.26 -7.14
N GLY A 25 8.43 -21.56 -7.49
CA GLY A 25 9.58 -22.41 -7.80
C GLY A 25 10.55 -22.61 -6.64
N ARG A 26 11.86 -22.57 -6.94
CA ARG A 26 12.94 -22.84 -5.95
C ARG A 26 13.13 -21.74 -4.90
N LYS A 27 12.48 -20.58 -5.07
CA LYS A 27 12.62 -19.41 -4.17
C LYS A 27 12.06 -19.65 -2.77
N LYS A 28 11.14 -20.61 -2.61
CA LYS A 28 10.59 -21.02 -1.31
C LYS A 28 11.45 -22.06 -0.56
N ASN A 29 12.24 -22.86 -1.28
CA ASN A 29 12.93 -24.03 -0.72
C ASN A 29 14.46 -23.83 -0.60
N CYS A 30 15.10 -23.19 -1.57
CA CYS A 30 16.55 -23.03 -1.60
C CYS A 30 16.99 -21.80 -0.81
N PHE A 31 17.71 -22.00 0.31
CA PHE A 31 18.12 -20.92 1.23
C PHE A 31 18.74 -19.68 0.56
N LYS A 32 19.67 -19.86 -0.39
CA LYS A 32 20.36 -18.75 -1.07
C LYS A 32 19.36 -17.87 -1.84
N LEU A 33 18.46 -18.50 -2.58
CA LEU A 33 17.39 -17.82 -3.31
C LEU A 33 16.37 -17.21 -2.33
N SER A 34 15.91 -17.98 -1.33
CA SER A 34 14.95 -17.49 -0.33
C SER A 34 15.45 -16.23 0.37
N LYS A 35 16.71 -16.21 0.80
CA LYS A 35 17.33 -15.02 1.42
C LYS A 35 17.36 -13.83 0.46
N GLN A 36 17.77 -14.03 -0.80
CA GLN A 36 17.83 -12.96 -1.79
C GLN A 36 16.46 -12.37 -2.09
N TYR A 37 15.45 -13.21 -2.32
CA TYR A 37 14.10 -12.77 -2.63
C TYR A 37 13.36 -12.19 -1.43
N TYR A 38 13.65 -12.66 -0.21
CA TYR A 38 13.17 -12.05 1.02
C TYR A 38 13.65 -10.60 1.16
N LEU A 39 14.93 -10.32 0.92
CA LEU A 39 15.43 -8.94 0.96
C LEU A 39 14.80 -8.06 -0.14
N LYS A 40 14.66 -8.60 -1.36
CA LYS A 40 13.95 -7.90 -2.45
C LYS A 40 12.49 -7.61 -2.11
N SER A 41 11.78 -8.54 -1.45
CA SER A 41 10.38 -8.34 -1.09
C SER A 41 10.21 -7.29 0.01
N LEU A 42 11.13 -7.23 0.98
CA LEU A 42 11.15 -6.16 1.99
C LEU A 42 11.33 -4.79 1.36
N ASN A 43 12.27 -4.63 0.43
CA ASN A 43 12.47 -3.37 -0.29
C ASN A 43 11.23 -2.97 -1.08
N LYS A 44 10.63 -3.92 -1.81
CA LYS A 44 9.37 -3.68 -2.54
C LYS A 44 8.22 -3.29 -1.60
N ARG A 45 8.10 -3.93 -0.43
CA ARG A 45 7.10 -3.60 0.59
C ARG A 45 7.25 -2.18 1.11
N TYR A 46 8.49 -1.75 1.38
CA TYR A 46 8.75 -0.39 1.84
C TYR A 46 8.28 0.66 0.81
N ILE A 47 8.63 0.44 -0.47
CA ILE A 47 8.21 1.32 -1.57
C ILE A 47 6.69 1.27 -1.75
N SER A 48 6.09 0.08 -1.73
CA SER A 48 4.65 -0.09 -1.97
C SER A 48 3.80 0.54 -0.88
N ILE A 49 4.24 0.58 0.39
CA ILE A 49 3.52 1.29 1.46
C ILE A 49 3.42 2.79 1.15
N LYS A 50 4.51 3.41 0.66
CA LYS A 50 4.50 4.82 0.26
C LYS A 50 3.61 5.05 -0.97
N ASN A 51 3.71 4.19 -1.97
CA ASN A 51 2.90 4.28 -3.19
C ASN A 51 1.41 4.04 -2.92
N LYS A 52 1.07 3.10 -2.02
CA LYS A 52 -0.31 2.82 -1.59
C LYS A 52 -0.99 4.11 -1.11
N LYS A 53 -0.32 4.93 -0.29
CA LYS A 53 -0.87 6.21 0.19
C LYS A 53 -1.15 7.21 -0.95
N ARG A 54 -0.29 7.25 -1.98
CA ARG A 54 -0.46 8.12 -3.16
C ARG A 54 -1.62 7.63 -4.03
N ILE A 55 -1.63 6.34 -4.39
CA ILE A 55 -2.68 5.71 -5.19
C ILE A 55 -4.05 5.89 -4.54
N PHE A 56 -4.17 5.73 -3.21
CA PHE A 56 -5.45 5.99 -2.53
C PHE A 56 -5.87 7.46 -2.60
N SER A 57 -4.93 8.40 -2.51
CA SER A 57 -5.23 9.82 -2.62
C SER A 57 -5.66 10.20 -4.03
N GLU A 58 -4.99 9.67 -5.06
CA GLU A 58 -5.36 9.83 -6.47
C GLU A 58 -6.75 9.25 -6.75
N LYS A 59 -7.02 8.01 -6.32
CA LYS A 59 -8.34 7.38 -6.47
C LYS A 59 -9.46 8.19 -5.83
N LYS A 60 -9.21 8.77 -4.65
CA LYS A 60 -10.20 9.65 -3.99
C LYS A 60 -10.48 10.91 -4.81
N ASN A 61 -9.46 11.54 -5.41
CA ASN A 61 -9.67 12.70 -6.28
C ASN A 61 -10.50 12.32 -7.51
N ILE A 62 -10.16 11.19 -8.15
CA ILE A 62 -10.86 10.69 -9.34
C ILE A 62 -12.33 10.43 -9.00
N LEU A 63 -12.60 9.72 -7.89
CA LEU A 63 -13.96 9.38 -7.49
C LEU A 63 -14.81 10.62 -7.18
N ILE A 64 -14.27 11.56 -6.39
CA ILE A 64 -14.95 12.82 -6.08
C ILE A 64 -15.24 13.59 -7.37
N ASN A 65 -14.24 13.74 -8.25
CA ASN A 65 -14.41 14.46 -9.51
C ASN A 65 -15.46 13.81 -10.42
N PHE A 66 -15.48 12.48 -10.50
CA PHE A 66 -16.46 11.73 -11.30
C PHE A 66 -17.89 11.98 -10.80
N ILE A 67 -18.13 11.74 -9.50
CA ILE A 67 -19.47 11.88 -8.91
C ILE A 67 -19.94 13.34 -9.01
N PHE A 68 -19.10 14.32 -8.67
CA PHE A 68 -19.51 15.73 -8.73
C PHE A 68 -19.80 16.24 -10.14
N ARG A 69 -19.09 15.73 -11.15
CA ARG A 69 -19.38 16.07 -12.55
C ARG A 69 -20.71 15.50 -13.01
N ILE A 70 -21.04 14.27 -12.62
CA ILE A 70 -22.27 13.59 -13.04
C ILE A 70 -23.50 14.18 -12.35
N TYR A 71 -23.49 14.31 -11.02
CA TYR A 71 -24.69 14.69 -10.27
C TYR A 71 -24.88 16.20 -10.12
N TYR A 72 -23.78 16.97 -10.10
CA TYR A 72 -23.83 18.41 -9.80
C TYR A 72 -23.25 19.29 -10.91
N GLY A 73 -22.65 18.73 -11.96
CA GLY A 73 -22.03 19.49 -13.06
C GLY A 73 -20.79 20.32 -12.66
N ILE A 74 -20.24 20.12 -11.46
CA ILE A 74 -19.15 20.93 -10.92
C ILE A 74 -17.81 20.18 -11.05
N SER A 75 -16.74 20.91 -11.40
CA SER A 75 -15.38 20.36 -11.43
C SER A 75 -14.74 20.28 -10.04
N TYR A 76 -13.86 19.31 -9.83
CA TYR A 76 -13.16 19.12 -8.55
C TYR A 76 -12.50 20.40 -7.99
N ASN A 77 -11.83 21.19 -8.84
CA ASN A 77 -11.16 22.42 -8.40
C ASN A 77 -12.16 23.46 -7.88
N LYS A 78 -13.29 23.63 -8.57
CA LYS A 78 -14.34 24.58 -8.16
C LYS A 78 -14.98 24.14 -6.84
N LEU A 79 -15.18 22.84 -6.65
CA LEU A 79 -15.65 22.29 -5.37
C LEU A 79 -14.71 22.62 -4.21
N PHE A 80 -13.41 22.37 -4.34
CA PHE A 80 -12.47 22.63 -3.24
C PHE A 80 -12.26 24.12 -2.99
N PHE A 81 -12.37 24.95 -4.02
CA PHE A 81 -12.41 26.40 -3.87
C PHE A 81 -13.61 26.84 -3.01
N LEU A 82 -14.81 26.35 -3.31
CA LEU A 82 -16.03 26.66 -2.54
C LEU A 82 -15.97 26.15 -1.10
N LEU A 83 -15.43 24.95 -0.87
CA LEU A 83 -15.23 24.43 0.48
C LEU A 83 -14.27 25.31 1.30
N LYS A 84 -13.21 25.81 0.66
CA LYS A 84 -12.23 26.68 1.30
C LYS A 84 -12.80 28.06 1.61
N SER A 85 -13.55 28.66 0.68
CA SER A 85 -14.19 29.97 0.89
C SER A 85 -15.22 29.93 2.02
N ASN A 86 -15.89 28.79 2.20
CA ASN A 86 -16.86 28.56 3.27
C ASN A 86 -16.24 28.01 4.56
N TYR A 87 -14.91 28.02 4.71
CA TYR A 87 -14.17 27.54 5.89
C TYR A 87 -14.45 26.07 6.30
N CYS A 88 -14.93 25.23 5.38
CA CYS A 88 -15.25 23.83 5.63
C CYS A 88 -14.00 22.94 5.60
N LYS A 89 -13.46 22.60 6.79
CA LYS A 89 -12.32 21.67 6.92
C LYS A 89 -12.77 20.21 6.94
N ILE A 90 -13.01 19.63 5.75
CA ILE A 90 -13.49 18.25 5.60
C ILE A 90 -12.47 17.36 4.87
N ASN A 91 -12.27 16.15 5.39
CA ASN A 91 -11.43 15.13 4.75
C ASN A 91 -12.11 14.52 3.52
N LYS A 92 -11.35 14.22 2.47
CA LYS A 92 -11.84 13.58 1.22
C LYS A 92 -12.64 12.30 1.45
N LEU A 93 -12.30 11.53 2.48
CA LEU A 93 -13.04 10.31 2.81
C LEU A 93 -14.46 10.61 3.29
N LYS A 94 -14.64 11.65 4.10
CA LYS A 94 -15.98 12.10 4.53
C LYS A 94 -16.78 12.64 3.35
N ILE A 95 -16.14 13.39 2.44
CA ILE A 95 -16.79 13.87 1.20
C ILE A 95 -17.33 12.70 0.39
N ILE A 96 -16.53 11.66 0.17
CA ILE A 96 -16.95 10.45 -0.56
C ILE A 96 -18.09 9.75 0.17
N TYR A 97 -18.02 9.60 1.49
CA TYR A 97 -19.07 8.97 2.27
C TYR A 97 -20.40 9.73 2.16
N ILE A 98 -20.38 11.06 2.27
CA ILE A 98 -21.57 11.90 2.12
C ILE A 98 -22.11 11.75 0.69
N LEU A 99 -21.25 11.87 -0.31
CA LEU A 99 -21.63 11.70 -1.71
C LEU A 99 -22.35 10.37 -1.96
N LEU A 100 -21.76 9.26 -1.51
CA LEU A 100 -22.37 7.94 -1.68
C LEU A 100 -23.73 7.86 -0.98
N LYS A 101 -23.85 8.42 0.23
CA LYS A 101 -25.11 8.45 0.99
C LYS A 101 -26.17 9.37 0.37
N THR A 102 -25.78 10.38 -0.41
CA THR A 102 -26.72 11.27 -1.09
C THR A 102 -27.13 10.77 -2.46
N THR A 103 -26.31 9.92 -3.10
CA THR A 103 -26.58 9.38 -4.45
C THR A 103 -27.36 8.08 -4.44
N PHE A 104 -27.31 7.32 -3.35
CA PHE A 104 -28.10 6.11 -3.09
C PHE A 104 -29.11 6.38 -1.99
#